data_AF-A0A963RBX2-F1
#
_entry.id   AF-A0A963RBX2-F1
#
_cell.length_a   1.000
_cell.length_b   1.000
_cell.length_c   1.000
_cell.angle_alpha   90.00
_cell.angle_beta   90.00
_cell.angle_gamma   90.00
#
_symmetry.space_group_name_H-M   'P 1'
#
loop_
_entity.id
_entity.type
_entity.pdbx_description
1 polymer ?
#
loop_
_entity_poly.entity_id
_entity_poly.type
_entity_poly.pdbx_seq_one_letter_code
_entity_poly.pdbx_strand_id
1 'polypeptide(L)'
;MPDKSDVDPSAMFGDFVKGQSQAMQSLFGQLTANASSADGGEQQVHWAGIARKVQDMWLDYQASQLGQPRAMPHYSDPVKWIGTAEQVLRALPLSDPDHQKKLWADGLDLLQTVLGQYGIGPKADEAKAAGEDGPRMPLSDRRFADPLWRQNPFFAILHQSYLMLSNELIAMAEKAEGLEPERKGQLQFATRALVDALSPSNFTLTNPVALDRARETGGQSVVDGMDYLLKDLARGQLSHT
;
A
#
# COMPACT_ATOMS: atom_id res chain seq x y z
N MET A 1 51.11 -11.64 -21.54
CA MET A 1 49.72 -11.22 -21.84
C MET A 1 48.80 -12.06 -20.97
N PRO A 2 48.18 -11.50 -19.91
CA PRO A 2 47.03 -12.11 -19.27
C PRO A 2 45.73 -11.38 -19.64
N ASP A 3 44.68 -12.16 -19.55
CA ASP A 3 43.33 -12.06 -20.10
C ASP A 3 42.47 -10.97 -19.46
N LYS A 4 41.62 -10.31 -20.25
CA LYS A 4 40.61 -9.36 -19.78
C LYS A 4 39.38 -10.19 -19.39
N SER A 5 39.24 -10.48 -18.10
CA SER A 5 38.04 -11.08 -17.53
C SER A 5 36.79 -10.25 -17.88
N ASP A 6 35.89 -10.84 -18.66
CA ASP A 6 34.52 -10.39 -18.86
C ASP A 6 33.83 -10.24 -17.50
N VAL A 7 33.59 -8.98 -17.11
CA VAL A 7 32.74 -8.66 -15.97
C VAL A 7 31.32 -8.54 -16.50
N ASP A 8 30.47 -9.53 -16.21
CA ASP A 8 29.06 -9.55 -16.59
C ASP A 8 28.26 -8.54 -15.75
N PRO A 9 27.74 -7.45 -16.35
CA PRO A 9 26.98 -6.43 -15.64
C PRO A 9 25.67 -6.96 -15.03
N SER A 10 25.11 -8.03 -15.58
CA SER A 10 23.89 -8.67 -15.07
C SER A 10 24.14 -9.45 -13.78
N ALA A 11 25.34 -10.03 -13.64
CA ALA A 11 25.79 -10.68 -12.41
C ALA A 11 26.05 -9.65 -11.29
N MET A 12 26.67 -8.51 -11.61
CA MET A 12 26.86 -7.42 -10.66
C MET A 12 25.53 -6.82 -10.17
N PHE A 13 24.55 -6.66 -11.06
CA PHE A 13 23.21 -6.21 -10.68
C PHE A 13 22.48 -7.25 -9.82
N GLY A 14 22.60 -8.54 -10.16
CA GLY A 14 22.04 -9.63 -9.36
C GLY A 14 22.62 -9.70 -7.95
N ASP A 15 23.93 -9.50 -7.81
CA ASP A 15 24.61 -9.51 -6.51
C ASP A 15 24.32 -8.25 -5.69
N PHE A 16 24.18 -7.10 -6.35
CA PHE A 16 23.75 -5.85 -5.72
C PHE A 16 22.31 -5.95 -5.19
N VAL A 17 21.37 -6.48 -5.98
CA VAL A 17 19.97 -6.69 -5.58
C VAL A 17 19.87 -7.69 -4.42
N LYS A 18 20.67 -8.77 -4.43
CA LYS A 18 20.73 -9.72 -3.32
C LYS A 18 21.29 -9.07 -2.04
N GLY A 19 22.36 -8.28 -2.16
CA GLY A 19 22.95 -7.56 -1.03
C GLY A 19 21.99 -6.52 -0.42
N GLN A 20 21.27 -5.77 -1.25
CA GLN A 20 20.23 -4.84 -0.79
C GLN A 20 19.03 -5.57 -0.16
N SER A 21 18.61 -6.69 -0.74
CA SER A 21 17.51 -7.51 -0.22
C SER A 21 17.85 -8.09 1.17
N GLN A 22 19.07 -8.58 1.36
CA GLN A 22 19.54 -9.06 2.67
C GLN A 22 19.64 -7.92 3.70
N ALA A 23 20.13 -6.75 3.29
CA ALA A 23 20.16 -5.57 4.17
C ALA A 23 18.75 -5.13 4.58
N MET A 24 17.81 -5.06 3.64
CA MET A 24 16.40 -4.75 3.91
C MET A 24 15.71 -5.80 4.78
N GLN A 25 15.96 -7.09 4.57
CA GLN A 25 15.44 -8.17 5.42
C GLN A 25 16.00 -8.08 6.85
N SER A 26 17.28 -7.72 7.00
CA SER A 26 17.90 -7.54 8.32
C SER A 26 17.32 -6.33 9.06
N LEU A 27 17.12 -5.21 8.36
CA LEU A 27 16.51 -4.00 8.89
C LEU A 27 15.04 -4.24 9.25
N PHE A 28 14.28 -4.89 8.38
CA PHE A 28 12.90 -5.28 8.63
C PHE A 28 12.80 -6.26 9.80
N GLY A 29 13.72 -7.23 9.90
CA GLY A 29 13.82 -8.15 11.03
C GLY A 29 14.10 -7.43 12.35
N GLN A 30 15.01 -6.45 12.36
CA GLN A 30 15.31 -5.66 13.55
C GLN A 30 14.16 -4.72 13.94
N LEU A 31 13.49 -4.11 12.96
CA LEU A 31 12.32 -3.26 13.17
C LEU A 31 11.12 -4.04 13.71
N THR A 32 10.91 -5.27 13.24
CA THR A 32 9.81 -6.14 13.70
C THR A 32 10.13 -6.83 15.04
N ALA A 33 11.40 -7.20 15.29
CA ALA A 33 11.84 -7.77 16.56
C ALA A 33 11.75 -6.75 17.72
N ASN A 34 12.12 -5.49 17.47
CA ASN A 34 11.97 -4.43 18.49
C ASN A 34 10.51 -4.02 18.73
N ALA A 35 9.60 -4.28 17.79
CA ALA A 35 8.16 -4.05 17.97
C ALA A 35 7.47 -5.15 18.80
N SER A 36 8.13 -6.30 19.03
CA SER A 36 7.52 -7.50 19.62
C SER A 36 8.03 -7.86 21.03
N SER A 37 8.96 -7.08 21.61
CA SER A 37 9.70 -7.49 22.81
C SER A 37 9.26 -6.87 24.14
N ALA A 38 8.03 -6.39 24.30
CA ALA A 38 7.49 -6.07 25.62
C ALA A 38 5.98 -6.35 25.67
N ASP A 39 5.55 -7.24 26.58
CA ASP A 39 4.14 -7.51 26.93
C ASP A 39 3.32 -8.50 26.04
N GLY A 40 4.00 -9.38 25.29
CA GLY A 40 3.38 -10.16 24.21
C GLY A 40 2.31 -11.20 24.58
N GLY A 41 2.16 -11.62 25.84
CA GLY A 41 1.24 -12.72 26.23
C GLY A 41 -0.21 -12.27 26.41
N GLU A 42 -0.45 -11.35 27.35
CA GLU A 42 -1.79 -10.84 27.65
C GLU A 42 -2.33 -9.98 26.49
N GLN A 43 -1.45 -9.21 25.84
CA GLN A 43 -1.82 -8.41 24.68
C GLN A 43 -2.20 -9.30 23.48
N GLN A 44 -1.52 -10.43 23.23
CA GLN A 44 -1.94 -11.38 22.19
C GLN A 44 -3.31 -12.00 22.48
N VAL A 45 -3.58 -12.37 23.73
CA VAL A 45 -4.89 -12.92 24.13
C VAL A 45 -6.00 -11.89 23.93
N HIS A 46 -5.75 -10.62 24.31
CA HIS A 46 -6.69 -9.51 24.11
C HIS A 46 -7.01 -9.29 22.63
N TRP A 47 -5.98 -9.18 21.78
CA TRP A 47 -6.17 -9.01 20.34
C TRP A 47 -6.84 -10.22 19.67
N ALA A 48 -6.57 -11.44 20.14
CA ALA A 48 -7.28 -12.64 19.69
C ALA A 48 -8.78 -12.59 20.05
N GLY A 49 -9.13 -12.02 21.21
CA GLY A 49 -10.52 -11.77 21.60
C GLY A 49 -11.24 -10.79 20.67
N ILE A 50 -10.58 -9.70 20.29
CA ILE A 50 -11.13 -8.70 19.36
C ILE A 50 -11.32 -9.30 17.98
N ALA A 51 -10.31 -10.03 17.46
CA ALA A 51 -10.40 -10.71 16.18
C ALA A 51 -11.56 -11.70 16.14
N ARG A 52 -11.76 -12.48 17.22
CA ARG A 52 -12.91 -13.39 17.35
C ARG A 52 -14.24 -12.64 17.31
N LYS A 53 -14.37 -11.55 18.07
CA LYS A 53 -15.60 -10.73 18.07
C LYS A 53 -15.93 -10.17 16.68
N VAL A 54 -14.93 -9.66 15.97
CA VAL A 54 -15.08 -9.16 14.59
C VAL A 54 -15.48 -10.30 13.63
N GLN A 55 -14.86 -11.46 13.78
CA GLN A 55 -15.19 -12.66 12.99
C GLN A 55 -16.62 -13.14 13.25
N ASP A 56 -17.06 -13.18 14.51
CA ASP A 56 -18.41 -13.58 14.89
C ASP A 56 -19.45 -12.63 14.27
N MET A 57 -19.22 -11.31 14.35
CA MET A 57 -20.10 -10.30 13.72
C MET A 57 -20.23 -10.52 12.20
N TRP A 58 -19.12 -10.85 11.52
CA TRP A 58 -19.12 -11.14 10.08
C TRP A 58 -19.86 -12.44 9.73
N LEU A 59 -19.68 -13.49 10.54
CA LEU A 59 -20.38 -14.76 10.37
C LEU A 59 -21.89 -14.59 10.60
N ASP A 60 -22.29 -13.84 11.62
CA ASP A 60 -23.69 -13.52 11.92
C ASP A 60 -24.33 -12.73 10.77
N TYR A 61 -23.62 -11.72 10.24
CA TYR A 61 -24.08 -11.00 9.05
C TYR A 61 -24.24 -11.94 7.85
N GLN A 62 -23.24 -12.76 7.51
CA GLN A 62 -23.36 -13.71 6.41
C GLN A 62 -24.54 -14.68 6.57
N ALA A 63 -24.75 -15.21 7.77
CA ALA A 63 -25.88 -16.08 8.07
C ALA A 63 -27.22 -15.34 7.85
N SER A 64 -27.31 -14.07 8.25
CA SER A 64 -28.49 -13.22 8.02
C SER A 64 -28.77 -12.89 6.55
N GLN A 65 -27.74 -12.94 5.70
CA GLN A 65 -27.86 -12.70 4.26
C GLN A 65 -28.22 -13.96 3.46
N LEU A 66 -28.17 -15.16 4.05
CA LEU A 66 -28.60 -16.40 3.39
C LEU A 66 -30.13 -16.35 3.15
N GLY A 67 -30.53 -16.00 1.91
CA GLY A 67 -31.93 -15.96 1.48
C GLY A 67 -32.42 -14.60 0.98
N GLN A 68 -31.62 -13.54 1.03
CA GLN A 68 -31.99 -12.24 0.45
C GLN A 68 -31.55 -12.13 -1.03
N PRO A 69 -32.43 -11.66 -1.95
CA PRO A 69 -32.06 -11.45 -3.35
C PRO A 69 -31.01 -10.34 -3.46
N ARG A 70 -29.79 -10.71 -3.86
CA ARG A 70 -28.66 -9.79 -4.03
C ARG A 70 -28.73 -9.10 -5.39
N ALA A 71 -29.00 -7.80 -5.41
CA ALA A 71 -28.56 -6.92 -6.50
C ALA A 71 -27.25 -6.27 -6.06
N MET A 72 -26.13 -6.97 -6.24
CA MET A 72 -24.80 -6.41 -6.00
C MET A 72 -24.36 -5.63 -7.24
N PRO A 73 -23.98 -4.35 -7.12
CA PRO A 73 -23.36 -3.60 -8.21
C PRO A 73 -22.13 -4.35 -8.74
N HIS A 74 -21.82 -4.22 -10.04
CA HIS A 74 -20.78 -5.01 -10.73
C HIS A 74 -19.37 -4.97 -10.08
N TYR A 75 -19.10 -3.96 -9.26
CA TYR A 75 -17.82 -3.71 -8.58
C TYR A 75 -17.71 -4.32 -7.17
N SER A 76 -18.78 -4.88 -6.61
CA SER A 76 -18.76 -5.56 -5.30
C SER A 76 -18.70 -7.09 -5.40
N ASP A 77 -18.56 -7.63 -6.63
CA ASP A 77 -18.28 -9.04 -6.90
C ASP A 77 -16.75 -9.23 -6.98
N PRO A 78 -16.12 -9.89 -5.99
CA PRO A 78 -14.67 -10.02 -5.93
C PRO A 78 -14.09 -10.75 -7.15
N VAL A 79 -14.85 -11.65 -7.79
CA VAL A 79 -14.39 -12.38 -8.97
C VAL A 79 -14.39 -11.47 -10.20
N LYS A 80 -15.43 -10.64 -10.37
CA LYS A 80 -15.48 -9.66 -11.46
C LYS A 80 -14.50 -8.51 -11.26
N TRP A 81 -14.29 -8.08 -10.02
CA TRP A 81 -13.29 -7.07 -9.67
C TRP A 81 -11.86 -7.56 -9.95
N ILE A 82 -11.50 -8.79 -9.54
CA ILE A 82 -10.20 -9.40 -9.87
C ILE A 82 -10.01 -9.49 -11.39
N GLY A 83 -11.02 -9.92 -12.14
CA GLY A 83 -10.96 -9.97 -13.60
C GLY A 83 -10.79 -8.59 -14.26
N THR A 84 -11.41 -7.55 -13.68
CA THR A 84 -11.25 -6.15 -14.14
C THR A 84 -9.84 -5.64 -13.82
N ALA A 85 -9.32 -5.94 -12.63
CA ALA A 85 -7.96 -5.58 -12.23
C ALA A 85 -6.90 -6.25 -13.11
N GLU A 86 -7.07 -7.54 -13.42
CA GLU A 86 -6.19 -8.29 -14.32
C GLU A 86 -6.19 -7.69 -15.74
N GLN A 87 -7.36 -7.30 -16.25
CA GLN A 87 -7.47 -6.65 -17.56
C GLN A 87 -6.81 -5.28 -17.60
N VAL A 88 -6.99 -4.46 -16.55
CA VAL A 88 -6.28 -3.18 -16.41
C VAL A 88 -4.77 -3.41 -16.42
N LEU A 89 -4.27 -4.33 -15.59
CA LEU A 89 -2.83 -4.61 -15.51
C LEU A 89 -2.24 -5.12 -16.84
N ARG A 90 -2.98 -5.93 -17.61
CA ARG A 90 -2.55 -6.36 -18.95
C ARG A 90 -2.59 -5.24 -19.99
N ALA A 91 -3.51 -4.30 -19.86
CA ALA A 91 -3.65 -3.18 -20.79
C ALA A 91 -2.57 -2.11 -20.58
N LEU A 92 -1.93 -2.09 -19.40
CA LEU A 92 -0.85 -1.16 -19.10
C LEU A 92 0.49 -1.69 -19.64
N PRO A 93 1.34 -0.84 -20.23
CA PRO A 93 2.61 -1.23 -20.82
C PRO A 93 3.69 -1.49 -19.75
N LEU A 94 3.38 -2.25 -18.70
CA LEU A 94 4.31 -2.63 -17.64
C LEU A 94 5.47 -3.51 -18.14
N SER A 95 5.39 -3.99 -19.38
CA SER A 95 6.35 -4.89 -20.03
C SER A 95 7.41 -4.19 -20.88
N ASP A 96 7.34 -2.86 -21.04
CA ASP A 96 8.37 -2.10 -21.74
C ASP A 96 9.66 -2.03 -20.89
N PRO A 97 10.80 -2.59 -21.37
CA PRO A 97 12.04 -2.63 -20.59
C PRO A 97 12.58 -1.26 -20.19
N ASP A 98 12.41 -0.23 -21.02
CA ASP A 98 12.92 1.11 -20.69
C ASP A 98 12.02 1.79 -19.66
N HIS A 99 10.72 1.56 -19.74
CA HIS A 99 9.77 1.97 -18.72
C HIS A 99 10.06 1.30 -17.36
N GLN A 100 10.33 -0.01 -17.37
CA GLN A 100 10.69 -0.75 -16.16
C GLN A 100 11.97 -0.20 -15.51
N LYS A 101 13.02 0.06 -16.30
CA LYS A 101 14.26 0.67 -15.77
C LYS A 101 14.00 2.03 -15.15
N LYS A 102 13.17 2.86 -15.79
CA LYS A 102 12.80 4.17 -15.26
C LYS A 102 12.06 4.03 -13.93
N LEU A 103 11.06 3.16 -13.84
CA LEU A 103 10.33 2.93 -12.59
C LEU A 103 11.23 2.42 -11.46
N TRP A 104 12.20 1.57 -11.78
CA TRP A 104 13.21 1.12 -10.82
C TRP A 104 14.10 2.27 -10.36
N ALA A 105 14.58 3.10 -11.27
CA ALA A 105 15.40 4.26 -10.94
C ALA A 105 14.64 5.27 -10.08
N ASP A 106 13.41 5.61 -10.47
CA ASP A 106 12.53 6.51 -9.72
C ASP A 106 12.20 5.95 -8.33
N GLY A 107 11.93 4.64 -8.23
CA GLY A 107 11.66 3.96 -6.96
C GLY A 107 12.86 3.98 -6.01
N LEU A 108 14.08 3.77 -6.53
CA LEU A 108 15.31 3.89 -5.74
C LEU A 108 15.56 5.33 -5.30
N ASP A 109 15.36 6.31 -6.18
CA ASP A 109 15.52 7.73 -5.86
C ASP A 109 14.50 8.16 -4.79
N LEU A 110 13.25 7.73 -4.91
CA LEU A 110 12.20 7.95 -3.93
C LEU A 110 12.59 7.37 -2.57
N LEU A 111 13.01 6.10 -2.53
CA LEU A 111 13.42 5.43 -1.30
C LEU A 111 14.58 6.17 -0.61
N GLN A 112 15.60 6.56 -1.38
CA GLN A 112 16.74 7.33 -0.86
C GLN A 112 16.30 8.70 -0.34
N THR A 113 15.39 9.37 -1.04
CA THR A 113 14.86 10.68 -0.64
C THR A 113 14.06 10.57 0.65
N VAL A 114 13.15 9.60 0.74
CA VAL A 114 12.34 9.35 1.95
C VAL A 114 13.25 8.99 3.12
N LEU A 115 14.15 8.02 2.97
CA LEU A 115 15.09 7.62 4.02
C LEU A 115 16.01 8.76 4.45
N GLY A 116 16.43 9.62 3.51
CA GLY A 116 17.21 10.81 3.78
C GLY A 116 16.52 11.74 4.78
N GLN A 117 15.19 11.88 4.71
CA GLN A 117 14.39 12.66 5.68
C GLN A 117 14.48 12.12 7.12
N TYR A 118 14.89 10.87 7.29
CA TYR A 118 15.12 10.23 8.59
C TYR A 118 16.62 10.15 8.95
N GLY A 119 17.48 10.81 8.20
CA GLY A 119 18.94 10.77 8.40
C GLY A 119 19.58 9.47 7.94
N ILE A 120 18.91 8.69 7.09
CA ILE A 120 19.37 7.37 6.63
C ILE A 120 19.78 7.45 5.16
N GLY A 121 21.00 7.02 4.85
CA GLY A 121 21.47 6.87 3.47
C GLY A 121 22.07 8.14 2.85
N PRO A 122 22.32 8.13 1.52
CA PRO A 122 23.16 9.12 0.85
C PRO A 122 22.57 10.54 0.82
N LYS A 123 21.24 10.68 0.88
CA LYS A 123 20.55 12.00 0.88
C LYS A 123 20.27 12.55 2.28
N ALA A 124 20.86 11.97 3.33
CA ALA A 124 20.63 12.39 4.72
C ALA A 124 21.03 13.85 4.99
N ASP A 125 22.13 14.31 4.39
CA ASP A 125 22.62 15.69 4.59
C ASP A 125 21.79 16.72 3.81
N GLU A 126 21.20 16.33 2.67
CA GLU A 126 20.27 17.17 1.91
C GLU A 126 18.98 17.46 2.70
N ALA A 127 18.48 16.47 3.44
CA ALA A 127 17.29 16.62 4.27
C ALA A 127 17.50 17.58 5.44
N LYS A 128 18.69 17.57 6.07
CA LYS A 128 19.04 18.49 7.16
C LYS A 128 19.05 19.95 6.71
N ALA A 129 19.39 20.22 5.45
CA ALA A 129 19.38 21.58 4.90
C ALA A 129 17.96 22.12 4.63
N ALA A 130 16.93 21.25 4.63
CA ALA A 130 15.56 21.62 4.25
C ALA A 130 14.74 22.31 5.36
N GLY A 131 15.21 22.37 6.61
CA GLY A 131 14.60 23.13 7.72
C GLY A 131 13.88 22.29 8.79
N GLU A 132 13.45 22.94 9.89
CA GLU A 132 13.03 22.32 11.17
C GLU A 132 11.60 21.73 11.21
N ASP A 133 10.82 21.81 10.11
CA ASP A 133 9.40 21.42 10.08
C ASP A 133 9.12 19.90 9.95
N GLY A 134 10.09 19.06 10.29
CA GLY A 134 10.00 17.60 10.22
C GLY A 134 10.12 17.00 8.80
N PRO A 135 9.96 15.67 8.66
CA PRO A 135 10.16 14.96 7.38
C PRO A 135 9.22 15.47 6.28
N ARG A 136 9.76 15.96 5.16
CA ARG A 136 8.98 16.38 3.98
C ARG A 136 8.89 15.25 2.97
N MET A 137 7.66 14.86 2.63
CA MET A 137 7.43 13.80 1.66
C MET A 137 7.39 14.36 0.23
N PRO A 138 8.03 13.70 -0.76
CA PRO A 138 8.09 14.19 -2.13
C PRO A 138 6.72 14.14 -2.84
N LEU A 139 5.84 13.20 -2.47
CA LEU A 139 4.48 13.07 -3.00
C LEU A 139 3.46 13.37 -1.90
N SER A 140 2.38 14.08 -2.25
CA SER A 140 1.33 14.50 -1.31
C SER A 140 -0.04 14.01 -1.73
N ASP A 141 -0.83 13.55 -0.77
CA ASP A 141 -2.23 13.13 -0.93
C ASP A 141 -2.95 13.32 0.41
N ARG A 142 -4.20 13.79 0.37
CA ARG A 142 -5.00 14.11 1.57
C ARG A 142 -5.18 12.90 2.49
N ARG A 143 -5.20 11.67 1.95
CA ARG A 143 -5.32 10.42 2.72
C ARG A 143 -4.15 10.20 3.68
N PHE A 144 -3.00 10.79 3.39
CA PHE A 144 -1.75 10.65 4.17
C PHE A 144 -1.37 11.94 4.89
N ALA A 145 -2.33 12.86 5.10
CA ALA A 145 -2.07 14.16 5.73
C ALA A 145 -1.63 14.03 7.19
N ASP A 146 -2.18 13.04 7.93
CA ASP A 146 -1.91 12.82 9.34
C ASP A 146 -0.39 12.62 9.60
N PRO A 147 0.20 13.28 10.62
CA PRO A 147 1.61 13.16 10.93
C PRO A 147 2.07 11.71 11.20
N LEU A 148 1.20 10.82 11.66
CA LEU A 148 1.54 9.41 11.92
C LEU A 148 2.07 8.68 10.68
N TRP A 149 1.67 9.12 9.47
CA TRP A 149 2.21 8.60 8.22
C TRP A 149 3.70 8.91 8.01
N ARG A 150 4.21 9.97 8.67
CA ARG A 150 5.59 10.46 8.55
C ARG A 150 6.43 10.26 9.81
N GLN A 151 5.86 9.80 10.91
CA GLN A 151 6.62 9.57 12.15
C GLN A 151 7.55 8.35 12.07
N ASN A 152 7.19 7.33 11.29
CA ASN A 152 8.00 6.13 11.11
C ASN A 152 8.38 5.96 9.63
N PRO A 153 9.67 5.73 9.31
CA PRO A 153 10.12 5.55 7.93
C PRO A 153 9.40 4.41 7.20
N PHE A 154 8.92 3.38 7.90
CA PHE A 154 8.14 2.29 7.29
C PHE A 154 6.85 2.80 6.64
N PHE A 155 6.03 3.56 7.37
CA PHE A 155 4.78 4.09 6.84
C PHE A 155 5.05 5.14 5.75
N ALA A 156 6.09 5.95 5.92
CA ALA A 156 6.52 6.93 4.93
C ALA A 156 6.87 6.27 3.59
N ILE A 157 7.70 5.22 3.61
CA ILE A 157 8.04 4.45 2.42
C ILE A 157 6.79 3.82 1.82
N LEU A 158 5.95 3.19 2.63
CA LEU A 158 4.74 2.51 2.17
C LEU A 158 3.80 3.45 1.39
N HIS A 159 3.47 4.61 1.98
CA HIS A 159 2.54 5.53 1.33
C HIS A 159 3.18 6.26 0.13
N GLN A 160 4.49 6.55 0.17
CA GLN A 160 5.19 7.15 -0.95
C GLN A 160 5.33 6.19 -2.14
N SER A 161 5.69 4.93 -1.90
CA SER A 161 5.72 3.90 -2.94
C SER A 161 4.34 3.67 -3.55
N TYR A 162 3.29 3.65 -2.74
CA TYR A 162 1.91 3.60 -3.22
C TYR A 162 1.56 4.79 -4.13
N LEU A 163 1.87 6.02 -3.71
CA LEU A 163 1.57 7.21 -4.51
C LEU A 163 2.34 7.23 -5.83
N MET A 164 3.61 6.84 -5.83
CA MET A 164 4.42 6.74 -7.05
C MET A 164 3.80 5.77 -8.05
N LEU A 165 3.48 4.56 -7.60
CA LEU A 165 2.90 3.52 -8.45
C LEU A 165 1.50 3.92 -8.93
N SER A 166 0.68 4.48 -8.04
CA SER A 166 -0.69 4.90 -8.39
C SER A 166 -0.68 6.01 -9.44
N ASN A 167 0.18 7.02 -9.28
CA ASN A 167 0.34 8.09 -10.25
C ASN A 167 0.80 7.56 -11.60
N GLU A 168 1.73 6.60 -11.61
CA GLU A 168 2.19 5.98 -12.86
C GLU A 168 1.07 5.20 -13.55
N LEU A 169 0.35 4.34 -12.83
CA LEU A 169 -0.75 3.54 -13.41
C LEU A 169 -1.83 4.46 -14.01
N ILE A 170 -2.19 5.53 -13.30
CA ILE A 170 -3.12 6.55 -13.80
C ILE A 170 -2.57 7.23 -15.06
N ALA A 171 -1.30 7.65 -15.04
CA ALA A 171 -0.67 8.31 -16.19
C ALA A 171 -0.59 7.39 -17.43
N MET A 172 -0.33 6.10 -17.25
CA MET A 172 -0.37 5.11 -18.33
C MET A 172 -1.76 4.97 -18.93
N ALA A 173 -2.81 4.88 -18.09
CA ALA A 173 -4.19 4.81 -18.57
C ALA A 173 -4.61 6.08 -19.31
N GLU A 174 -4.11 7.25 -18.90
CA GLU A 174 -4.34 8.53 -19.58
C GLU A 174 -3.64 8.59 -20.95
N LYS A 175 -2.40 8.08 -21.03
CA LYS A 175 -1.58 8.02 -22.24
C LYS A 175 -1.91 6.86 -23.16
N ALA A 176 -2.85 5.98 -22.82
CA ALA A 176 -3.26 4.88 -23.69
C ALA A 176 -3.75 5.41 -25.04
N GLU A 177 -3.13 4.94 -26.12
CA GLU A 177 -3.44 5.26 -27.51
C GLU A 177 -4.07 4.05 -28.24
N GLY A 178 -4.71 4.28 -29.38
CA GLY A 178 -5.30 3.21 -30.19
C GLY A 178 -6.61 2.61 -29.64
N LEU A 179 -7.21 3.23 -28.61
CA LEU A 179 -8.51 2.84 -28.06
C LEU A 179 -9.60 3.82 -28.50
N GLU A 180 -10.79 3.27 -28.77
CA GLU A 180 -12.01 4.07 -28.92
C GLU A 180 -12.28 4.92 -27.66
N PRO A 181 -12.82 6.16 -27.78
CA PRO A 181 -12.98 7.08 -26.65
C PRO A 181 -13.73 6.47 -25.45
N GLU A 182 -14.77 5.69 -25.72
CA GLU A 182 -15.54 5.00 -24.67
C GLU A 182 -14.69 3.99 -23.89
N ARG A 183 -13.89 3.18 -24.59
CA ARG A 183 -13.01 2.19 -23.95
C ARG A 183 -11.87 2.85 -23.20
N LYS A 184 -11.34 3.97 -23.71
CA LYS A 184 -10.34 4.77 -23.00
C LYS A 184 -10.90 5.34 -21.69
N GLY A 185 -12.13 5.85 -21.70
CA GLY A 185 -12.82 6.29 -20.49
C GLY A 185 -13.02 5.17 -19.47
N GLN A 186 -13.43 3.97 -19.92
CA GLN A 186 -13.56 2.79 -19.06
C GLN A 186 -12.23 2.37 -18.43
N LEU A 187 -11.14 2.37 -19.20
CA LEU A 187 -9.80 2.05 -18.70
C LEU A 187 -9.34 3.05 -17.62
N GLN A 188 -9.52 4.34 -17.86
CA GLN A 188 -9.16 5.39 -16.90
C GLN A 188 -9.97 5.26 -15.60
N PHE A 189 -11.28 5.06 -15.71
CA PHE A 189 -12.15 4.85 -14.56
C PHE A 189 -11.76 3.61 -13.77
N ALA A 190 -11.59 2.47 -14.44
CA ALA A 190 -11.22 1.21 -13.80
C ALA A 190 -9.85 1.29 -13.12
N THR A 191 -8.89 2.00 -13.72
CA THR A 191 -7.55 2.21 -13.14
C THR A 191 -7.64 3.05 -11.86
N ARG A 192 -8.40 4.16 -11.86
CA ARG A 192 -8.63 5.00 -10.67
C ARG A 192 -9.29 4.19 -9.56
N ALA A 193 -10.35 3.45 -9.89
CA ALA A 193 -11.03 2.58 -8.92
C ALA A 193 -10.08 1.50 -8.34
N LEU A 194 -9.19 0.94 -9.16
CA LEU A 194 -8.20 -0.05 -8.73
C LEU A 194 -7.20 0.57 -7.74
N VAL A 195 -6.58 1.69 -8.08
CA VAL A 195 -5.58 2.32 -7.20
C VAL A 195 -6.21 2.82 -5.90
N ASP A 196 -7.45 3.31 -5.94
CA ASP A 196 -8.17 3.73 -4.74
C ASP A 196 -8.49 2.55 -3.83
N ALA A 197 -8.91 1.41 -4.40
CA ALA A 197 -9.16 0.19 -3.63
C ALA A 197 -7.89 -0.35 -2.94
N LEU A 198 -6.73 -0.21 -3.61
CA LEU A 198 -5.44 -0.68 -3.12
C LEU A 198 -4.74 0.29 -2.16
N SER A 199 -5.35 1.44 -1.84
CA SER A 199 -4.74 2.41 -0.93
C SER A 199 -4.40 1.79 0.44
N PRO A 200 -3.17 1.97 0.97
CA PRO A 200 -2.79 1.52 2.31
C PRO A 200 -3.67 2.09 3.42
N SER A 201 -4.32 3.24 3.20
CA SER A 201 -5.26 3.84 4.14
C SER A 201 -6.49 2.97 4.40
N ASN A 202 -6.82 2.07 3.47
CA ASN A 202 -8.03 1.24 3.52
C ASN A 202 -7.89 0.01 4.43
N PHE A 203 -6.66 -0.35 4.82
CA PHE A 203 -6.41 -1.55 5.62
C PHE A 203 -5.84 -1.18 6.98
N THR A 204 -6.47 -1.68 8.05
CA THR A 204 -6.08 -1.38 9.43
C THR A 204 -4.62 -1.67 9.70
N LEU A 205 -4.06 -2.77 9.17
CA LEU A 205 -2.68 -3.17 9.42
C LEU A 205 -1.62 -2.27 8.74
N THR A 206 -2.02 -1.51 7.72
CA THR A 206 -1.12 -0.62 6.98
C THR A 206 -1.42 0.85 7.24
N ASN A 207 -2.42 1.15 8.07
CA ASN A 207 -2.83 2.50 8.40
C ASN A 207 -2.40 2.85 9.84
N PRO A 208 -1.37 3.69 10.03
CA PRO A 208 -0.85 4.01 11.35
C PRO A 208 -1.87 4.76 12.22
N VAL A 209 -2.76 5.55 11.62
CA VAL A 209 -3.85 6.23 12.34
C VAL A 209 -4.85 5.21 12.89
N ALA A 210 -5.19 4.20 12.08
CA ALA A 210 -6.09 3.13 12.52
C ALA A 210 -5.43 2.23 13.59
N LEU A 211 -4.15 1.91 13.44
CA LEU A 211 -3.38 1.15 14.43
C LEU A 211 -3.29 1.89 15.76
N ASP A 212 -2.94 3.17 15.73
CA ASP A 212 -2.84 3.95 16.96
C ASP A 212 -4.21 4.11 17.62
N ARG A 213 -5.27 4.37 16.84
CA ARG A 213 -6.64 4.42 17.38
C ARG A 213 -7.09 3.09 17.97
N ALA A 214 -6.75 1.97 17.33
CA ALA A 214 -7.03 0.65 17.85
C ALA A 214 -6.25 0.42 19.16
N ARG A 215 -4.99 0.85 19.25
CA ARG A 215 -4.20 0.77 20.49
C ARG A 215 -4.80 1.62 21.61
N GLU A 216 -5.15 2.87 21.33
CA GLU A 216 -5.76 3.80 22.31
C GLU A 216 -7.09 3.30 22.87
N THR A 217 -7.91 2.68 22.02
CA THR A 217 -9.25 2.22 22.40
C THR A 217 -9.26 0.77 22.92
N GLY A 218 -8.09 0.15 23.07
CA GLY A 218 -8.00 -1.29 23.36
C GLY A 218 -8.74 -2.13 22.30
N GLY A 219 -8.79 -1.64 21.06
CA GLY A 219 -9.39 -2.21 19.85
C GLY A 219 -10.91 -2.11 19.75
N GLN A 220 -11.56 -1.34 20.63
CA GLN A 220 -12.99 -1.03 20.50
C GLN A 220 -13.30 -0.32 19.17
N SER A 221 -12.40 0.54 18.66
CA SER A 221 -12.60 1.20 17.36
C SER A 221 -12.70 0.23 16.19
N VAL A 222 -12.07 -0.95 16.28
CA VAL A 222 -12.13 -2.00 15.24
C VAL A 222 -13.50 -2.66 15.25
N VAL A 223 -14.02 -2.93 16.45
CA VAL A 223 -15.37 -3.50 16.64
C VAL A 223 -16.43 -2.53 16.12
N ASP A 224 -16.34 -1.26 16.49
CA ASP A 224 -17.29 -0.23 16.05
C ASP A 224 -17.22 -0.05 14.53
N GLY A 225 -16.02 -0.06 13.94
CA GLY A 225 -15.83 -0.02 12.49
C GLY A 225 -16.50 -1.17 11.77
N MET A 226 -16.40 -2.40 12.30
CA MET A 226 -17.10 -3.56 11.75
C MET A 226 -18.62 -3.40 11.88
N ASP A 227 -19.14 -2.93 13.01
CA ASP A 227 -20.57 -2.69 13.20
C ASP A 227 -21.12 -1.67 12.17
N TYR A 228 -20.39 -0.57 11.94
CA TYR A 228 -20.75 0.40 10.91
C TYR A 228 -20.73 -0.22 9.50
N LEU A 229 -19.67 -0.96 9.16
CA LEU A 229 -19.57 -1.65 7.87
C LEU A 229 -20.75 -2.60 7.62
N LEU A 230 -21.10 -3.43 8.60
CA LEU A 230 -22.20 -4.39 8.48
C LEU A 230 -23.55 -3.69 8.32
N LYS A 231 -23.77 -2.58 9.04
CA LYS A 231 -24.97 -1.75 8.88
C LYS A 231 -25.06 -1.09 7.50
N ASP A 232 -23.93 -0.70 6.94
CA ASP A 232 -23.85 -0.08 5.62
C ASP A 232 -24.10 -1.11 4.51
N LEU A 233 -23.52 -2.31 4.65
CA LEU A 233 -23.78 -3.44 3.76
C LEU A 233 -25.24 -3.90 3.82
N ALA A 234 -25.86 -3.93 5.01
CA ALA A 234 -27.28 -4.25 5.17
C ALA A 234 -28.20 -3.22 4.48
N ARG A 235 -27.77 -1.96 4.40
CA ARG A 235 -28.51 -0.87 3.73
C ARG A 235 -28.22 -0.75 2.23
N GLY A 236 -27.28 -1.52 1.70
CA GLY A 236 -26.80 -1.38 0.32
C GLY A 236 -26.04 -0.08 0.06
N GLN A 237 -25.57 0.60 1.11
CA GLN A 237 -24.91 1.90 1.05
C GLN A 237 -23.41 1.72 1.28
N LEU A 238 -22.66 1.25 0.30
CA LEU A 238 -21.24 1.59 0.25
C LEU A 238 -21.18 3.01 -0.30
N SER A 239 -21.16 4.01 0.59
CA SER A 239 -21.12 5.41 0.21
C SER A 239 -19.84 5.69 -0.59
N HIS A 240 -20.03 6.17 -1.81
CA HIS A 240 -18.96 6.80 -2.60
C HIS A 240 -18.64 8.17 -1.97
N THR A 241 -17.40 8.34 -1.50
CA THR A 241 -16.76 9.65 -1.30
C THR A 241 -15.37 9.63 -1.90
#